data_AF-A0A154PAY3-F1
#
_entry.id   AF-A0A154PAY3-F1
#
_cell.length_a   1.000
_cell.length_b   1.000
_cell.length_c   1.000
_cell.angle_alpha   90.00
_cell.angle_beta   90.00
_cell.angle_gamma   90.00
#
_symmetry.space_group_name_H-M   'P 1'
#
loop_
_entity.id
_entity.type
_entity.pdbx_description
1 polymer ?
#
loop_
_entity_poly.entity_id
_entity_poly.type
_entity_poly.pdbx_seq_one_letter_code
_entity_poly.pdbx_strand_id
1 'polypeptide(L)'
;MQNCSGDEQNDVVYKDVVIIGNGPSGICLSYMLAGNWPYYTGEPHPGDEMLTARLHSSTRHGNEDTRNKLESLSSGLEGRIGGRPLSILMDQLQHPCVDMGLDVPSLLTWKTAEQHHEHKVIDHVVLGKGRPGGTWQSMDPNVLTISLNRWMSLPDLDIRQWEKMIESEQLWNMSLTEGGTYAQEFQEKTTGCKTASRISVGTVAAYYDDYVRKKGLEQYFRCGTVVTSVKPVGISHGREEDSQYGWTVEGFETKTGKRFRYRCKRVVLATGTTDSPNRLGIPGEESQTEWVTHDLNDLESKLDRLVDRQNDGELLNRFAPVLVIGAGLSAADAIMAARFRSIPVLHAFRDSSTEWNKADDEKTHHTKYGKLPGLPSSMYPEYHKVYEMMADGGTNYPLYKALPGYTLVQLSSNGNDRIGGAASDFRTVTMSSPDGQLRLFRVSNVAILIGYKPDLSYLEGGGTGLGKYSDKPIDGKTNPIEVDDFTYEMIKAPRTGLYALGPLVGDNFVRYILGGAFGILAHILSTSAT
;
A
#
# COMPACT_ATOMS: atom_id res chain seq x y z
N MET A 1 -32.68 -1.60 43.00
CA MET A 1 -32.75 -2.77 42.10
C MET A 1 -33.91 -2.55 41.15
N GLN A 2 -33.62 -2.05 39.96
CA GLN A 2 -34.61 -1.91 38.89
C GLN A 2 -33.87 -2.16 37.58
N ASN A 3 -34.40 -3.12 36.83
CA ASN A 3 -33.87 -3.62 35.57
C ASN A 3 -33.74 -2.51 34.54
N CYS A 4 -32.52 -2.30 34.04
CA CYS A 4 -32.26 -1.66 32.75
C CYS A 4 -31.53 -2.67 31.86
N SER A 5 -32.20 -3.77 31.51
CA SER A 5 -31.84 -4.59 30.35
C SER A 5 -32.41 -3.88 29.11
N GLY A 6 -31.72 -2.84 28.67
CA GLY A 6 -31.89 -2.35 27.31
C GLY A 6 -31.22 -3.35 26.39
N ASP A 7 -31.99 -4.28 25.83
CA ASP A 7 -31.59 -5.04 24.65
C ASP A 7 -31.36 -4.04 23.51
N GLU A 8 -30.13 -3.54 23.37
CA GLU A 8 -29.67 -3.01 22.09
C GLU A 8 -29.56 -4.20 21.14
N GLN A 9 -30.68 -4.49 20.47
CA GLN A 9 -30.72 -5.35 19.30
C GLN A 9 -29.75 -4.77 18.27
N ASN A 10 -28.48 -5.19 18.31
CA ASN A 10 -27.50 -4.87 17.28
C ASN A 10 -28.00 -5.50 15.98
N ASP A 11 -28.71 -4.72 15.16
CA ASP A 11 -29.24 -5.14 13.87
C ASP A 11 -28.13 -5.79 13.06
N VAL A 12 -28.30 -7.09 12.83
CA VAL A 12 -27.39 -7.88 12.01
C VAL A 12 -27.67 -7.56 10.56
N VAL A 13 -26.68 -7.03 9.86
CA VAL A 13 -26.81 -6.68 8.44
C VAL A 13 -26.29 -7.82 7.58
N TYR A 14 -27.10 -8.27 6.62
CA TYR A 14 -26.71 -9.32 5.68
C TYR A 14 -26.12 -8.71 4.42
N LYS A 15 -25.04 -9.32 3.89
CA LYS A 15 -24.36 -8.91 2.65
C LYS A 15 -23.86 -10.13 1.89
N ASP A 16 -23.79 -10.06 0.56
CA ASP A 16 -23.11 -11.11 -0.20
C ASP A 16 -21.60 -11.06 0.05
N VAL A 17 -21.02 -9.86 0.06
CA VAL A 17 -19.58 -9.64 0.24
C VAL A 17 -19.29 -8.55 1.27
N VAL A 18 -18.41 -8.83 2.23
CA VAL A 18 -17.81 -7.82 3.11
C VAL A 18 -16.33 -7.65 2.76
N ILE A 19 -15.94 -6.46 2.33
CA ILE A 19 -14.55 -6.10 2.03
C ILE A 19 -13.97 -5.35 3.22
N ILE A 20 -12.84 -5.82 3.73
CA ILE A 20 -12.14 -5.21 4.87
C ILE A 20 -10.90 -4.49 4.33
N GLY A 21 -10.95 -3.16 4.32
CA GLY A 21 -9.92 -2.28 3.76
C GLY A 21 -10.46 -1.45 2.60
N ASN A 22 -10.41 -0.13 2.73
CA ASN A 22 -10.87 0.83 1.71
C ASN A 22 -9.71 1.46 0.91
N GLY A 23 -8.57 0.77 0.83
CA GLY A 23 -7.48 1.14 -0.07
C GLY A 23 -7.75 0.75 -1.54
N PRO A 24 -6.77 0.91 -2.44
CA PRO A 24 -6.91 0.60 -3.86
C PRO A 24 -7.43 -0.83 -4.13
N SER A 25 -7.04 -1.77 -3.28
CA SER A 25 -7.55 -3.15 -3.28
C SER A 25 -9.07 -3.23 -3.13
N GLY A 26 -9.61 -2.61 -2.07
CA GLY A 26 -11.05 -2.60 -1.83
C GLY A 26 -11.82 -1.76 -2.84
N ILE A 27 -11.23 -0.66 -3.32
CA ILE A 27 -11.85 0.21 -4.33
C ILE A 27 -11.99 -0.53 -5.67
N CYS A 28 -10.91 -1.16 -6.14
CA CYS A 28 -10.92 -1.89 -7.41
C CYS A 28 -11.95 -3.04 -7.41
N LEU A 29 -12.01 -3.81 -6.33
CA LEU A 29 -13.01 -4.86 -6.20
C LEU A 29 -14.44 -4.29 -6.09
N SER A 30 -14.66 -3.25 -5.28
CA SER A 30 -15.98 -2.61 -5.15
C SER A 30 -16.50 -2.07 -6.48
N TYR A 31 -15.62 -1.48 -7.30
CA TYR A 31 -15.96 -1.02 -8.65
C TYR A 31 -16.51 -2.16 -9.52
N MET A 32 -15.86 -3.33 -9.49
CA MET A 32 -16.32 -4.53 -10.20
C MET A 32 -17.61 -5.13 -9.65
N LEU A 33 -17.72 -5.23 -8.32
CA LEU A 33 -18.92 -5.73 -7.64
C LEU A 33 -20.12 -4.80 -7.85
N ALA A 34 -19.90 -3.51 -8.11
CA ALA A 34 -20.92 -2.56 -8.53
C ALA A 34 -21.39 -2.75 -9.98
N GLY A 35 -20.97 -3.83 -10.66
CA GLY A 35 -21.41 -4.19 -12.00
C GLY A 35 -20.61 -3.55 -13.14
N ASN A 36 -19.40 -3.03 -12.85
CA ASN A 36 -18.50 -2.50 -13.88
C ASN A 36 -17.50 -3.56 -14.31
N TRP A 37 -17.73 -4.23 -15.44
CA TRP A 37 -16.89 -5.35 -15.87
C TRP A 37 -16.03 -4.99 -17.09
N PRO A 38 -14.81 -5.56 -17.17
CA PRO A 38 -13.88 -5.28 -18.26
C PRO A 38 -14.24 -6.06 -19.54
N TYR A 39 -14.05 -5.41 -20.69
CA TYR A 39 -14.16 -5.97 -22.03
C TYR A 39 -12.90 -5.68 -22.82
N TYR A 40 -12.38 -6.70 -23.50
CA TYR A 40 -11.34 -6.53 -24.49
C TYR A 40 -11.85 -5.69 -25.66
N THR A 41 -11.08 -4.67 -26.06
CA THR A 41 -11.42 -3.76 -27.17
C THR A 41 -11.45 -4.46 -28.53
N GLY A 42 -10.76 -5.59 -28.67
CA GLY A 42 -10.51 -6.26 -29.95
C GLY A 42 -9.22 -5.82 -30.63
N GLU A 43 -8.56 -4.78 -30.11
CA GLU A 43 -7.28 -4.28 -30.64
C GLU A 43 -6.11 -5.19 -30.25
N PRO A 44 -5.18 -5.49 -31.17
CA PRO A 44 -4.07 -6.40 -30.91
C PRO A 44 -3.15 -5.87 -29.81
N HIS A 45 -2.61 -6.78 -28.99
CA HIS A 45 -1.60 -6.43 -28.00
C HIS A 45 -0.27 -6.10 -28.70
N PRO A 46 0.26 -4.87 -28.52
CA PRO A 46 1.38 -4.37 -29.34
C PRO A 46 2.72 -5.05 -29.08
N GLY A 47 2.85 -5.79 -27.98
CA GLY A 47 4.07 -6.53 -27.62
C GLY A 47 3.88 -8.03 -27.47
N ASP A 48 2.69 -8.59 -27.75
CA ASP A 48 2.40 -10.01 -27.55
C ASP A 48 1.34 -10.53 -28.54
N GLU A 49 1.81 -11.04 -29.66
CA GLU A 49 0.95 -11.64 -30.70
C GLU A 49 0.26 -12.92 -30.21
N MET A 50 0.88 -13.68 -29.30
CA MET A 50 0.30 -14.92 -28.79
C MET A 50 -0.88 -14.63 -27.85
N LEU A 51 -0.75 -13.64 -26.96
CA LEU A 51 -1.87 -13.15 -26.15
C LEU A 51 -3.01 -12.66 -27.05
N THR A 52 -2.69 -11.91 -28.11
CA THR A 52 -3.67 -11.46 -29.10
C THR A 52 -4.44 -12.64 -29.73
N ALA A 53 -3.72 -13.68 -30.16
CA ALA A 53 -4.31 -14.89 -30.73
C ALA A 53 -5.22 -15.62 -29.72
N ARG A 54 -4.80 -15.75 -28.46
CA ARG A 54 -5.60 -16.38 -27.39
C ARG A 54 -6.88 -15.58 -27.08
N LEU A 55 -6.79 -14.25 -27.05
CA LEU A 55 -7.95 -13.36 -26.84
C LEU A 55 -8.98 -13.51 -27.99
N HIS A 56 -8.53 -13.53 -29.24
CA HIS A 56 -9.42 -13.73 -30.39
C HIS A 56 -10.00 -15.15 -30.46
N SER A 57 -9.29 -16.17 -29.99
CA SER A 57 -9.83 -17.53 -29.92
C SER A 57 -10.92 -17.65 -28.84
N SER A 58 -10.68 -17.05 -27.67
CA SER A 58 -11.57 -17.11 -26.51
C SER A 58 -12.91 -16.41 -26.74
N THR A 59 -12.93 -15.34 -27.56
CA THR A 59 -14.19 -14.66 -27.94
C THR A 59 -15.04 -15.46 -28.94
N ARG A 60 -14.46 -16.45 -29.62
CA ARG A 60 -15.15 -17.30 -30.60
C ARG A 60 -15.76 -18.57 -29.99
N HIS A 61 -15.22 -19.06 -28.87
CA HIS A 61 -15.64 -20.31 -28.23
C HIS A 61 -16.41 -20.00 -26.93
N GLY A 62 -17.73 -19.84 -27.05
CA GLY A 62 -18.60 -19.40 -25.95
C GLY A 62 -18.70 -20.33 -24.74
N ASN A 63 -18.45 -21.64 -24.90
CA ASN A 63 -18.86 -22.67 -23.93
C ASN A 63 -17.76 -23.25 -23.03
N GLU A 64 -16.53 -22.71 -23.03
CA GLU A 64 -15.49 -23.20 -22.12
C GLU A 64 -15.67 -22.68 -20.69
N ASP A 65 -15.29 -23.52 -19.72
CA ASP A 65 -15.22 -23.19 -18.30
C ASP A 65 -14.38 -21.92 -18.06
N THR A 66 -14.88 -21.03 -17.18
CA THR A 66 -14.26 -19.72 -16.91
C THR A 66 -12.81 -19.88 -16.45
N ARG A 67 -12.51 -20.89 -15.62
CA ARG A 67 -11.15 -21.13 -15.14
C ARG A 67 -10.21 -21.48 -16.30
N ASN A 68 -10.59 -22.44 -17.15
CA ASN A 68 -9.78 -22.85 -18.29
C ASN A 68 -9.45 -21.68 -19.24
N LYS A 69 -10.42 -20.79 -19.47
CA LYS A 69 -10.20 -19.56 -20.26
C LYS A 69 -9.13 -18.67 -19.62
N LEU A 70 -9.22 -18.43 -18.31
CA LEU A 70 -8.27 -17.58 -17.59
C LEU A 70 -6.86 -18.19 -17.54
N GLU A 71 -6.76 -19.50 -17.29
CA GLU A 71 -5.49 -20.24 -17.34
C GLU A 71 -4.84 -20.12 -18.73
N SER A 72 -5.61 -20.36 -19.79
CA SER A 72 -5.15 -20.23 -21.17
C SER A 72 -4.67 -18.80 -21.47
N LEU A 73 -5.48 -17.78 -21.16
CA LEU A 73 -5.14 -16.38 -21.43
C LEU A 73 -3.87 -15.92 -20.71
N SER A 74 -3.68 -16.37 -19.46
CA SER A 74 -2.51 -16.00 -18.64
C SER A 74 -1.24 -16.80 -18.97
N SER A 75 -1.34 -17.86 -19.77
CA SER A 75 -0.24 -18.78 -20.03
C SER A 75 0.93 -18.10 -20.76
N GLY A 76 2.12 -18.20 -20.18
CA GLY A 76 3.36 -17.70 -20.79
C GLY A 76 3.51 -16.19 -20.79
N LEU A 77 2.68 -15.45 -20.03
CA LEU A 77 2.85 -14.02 -19.87
C LEU A 77 4.01 -13.70 -18.93
N GLU A 78 4.85 -12.77 -19.35
CA GLU A 78 5.95 -12.25 -18.56
C GLU A 78 5.57 -10.93 -17.88
N GLY A 79 6.09 -10.72 -16.68
CA GLY A 79 5.86 -9.53 -15.88
C GLY A 79 6.95 -9.38 -14.82
N ARG A 80 6.80 -8.41 -13.93
CA ARG A 80 7.74 -8.24 -12.82
C ARG A 80 7.68 -9.41 -11.87
N ILE A 81 8.82 -9.66 -11.22
CA ILE A 81 8.99 -10.72 -10.22
C ILE A 81 7.87 -10.65 -9.16
N GLY A 82 7.23 -11.79 -8.95
CA GLY A 82 6.19 -11.96 -7.92
C GLY A 82 4.76 -11.65 -8.40
N GLY A 83 4.55 -11.28 -9.66
CA GLY A 83 3.21 -11.17 -10.24
C GLY A 83 2.51 -12.53 -10.36
N ARG A 84 1.25 -12.60 -9.93
CA ARG A 84 0.38 -13.76 -10.16
C ARG A 84 -0.15 -13.79 -11.59
N PRO A 85 -0.59 -14.96 -12.12
CA PRO A 85 -1.03 -15.09 -13.50
C PRO A 85 -2.10 -14.06 -13.91
N LEU A 86 -3.14 -13.87 -13.08
CA LEU A 86 -4.18 -12.88 -13.35
C LEU A 86 -3.72 -11.43 -13.17
N SER A 87 -2.80 -11.17 -12.23
CA SER A 87 -2.19 -9.86 -12.04
C SER A 87 -1.44 -9.44 -13.30
N ILE A 88 -0.66 -10.35 -13.88
CA ILE A 88 0.10 -10.11 -15.10
C ILE A 88 -0.85 -9.96 -16.30
N LEU A 89 -1.82 -10.86 -16.46
CA LEU A 89 -2.80 -10.78 -17.55
C LEU A 89 -3.52 -9.42 -17.56
N MET A 90 -4.08 -9.02 -16.43
CA MET A 90 -4.81 -7.76 -16.36
C MET A 90 -3.90 -6.53 -16.48
N ASP A 91 -2.64 -6.61 -16.01
CA ASP A 91 -1.65 -5.53 -16.21
C ASP A 91 -1.31 -5.36 -17.70
N GLN A 92 -1.06 -6.44 -18.43
CA GLN A 92 -0.79 -6.40 -19.88
C GLN A 92 -1.97 -5.85 -20.68
N LEU A 93 -3.21 -6.08 -20.22
CA LEU A 93 -4.40 -5.55 -20.90
C LEU A 93 -4.70 -4.08 -20.54
N GLN A 94 -4.58 -3.71 -19.26
CA GLN A 94 -4.88 -2.36 -18.78
C GLN A 94 -3.74 -1.37 -19.11
N HIS A 95 -2.50 -1.85 -19.07
CA HIS A 95 -1.28 -1.09 -19.28
C HIS A 95 -0.31 -1.82 -20.23
N PRO A 96 -0.64 -1.97 -21.52
CA PRO A 96 0.20 -2.72 -22.46
C PRO A 96 1.60 -2.13 -22.57
N CYS A 97 2.62 -3.00 -22.54
CA CYS A 97 4.03 -2.63 -22.67
C CYS A 97 4.52 -1.59 -21.65
N VAL A 98 3.85 -1.47 -20.50
CA VAL A 98 4.17 -0.44 -19.51
C VAL A 98 5.55 -0.60 -18.89
N ASP A 99 6.03 -1.83 -18.74
CA ASP A 99 7.39 -2.10 -18.25
C ASP A 99 8.48 -1.77 -19.29
N MET A 100 8.12 -1.65 -20.57
CA MET A 100 9.00 -1.14 -21.63
C MET A 100 8.98 0.39 -21.71
N GLY A 101 8.28 1.06 -20.78
CA GLY A 101 8.15 2.52 -20.76
C GLY A 101 7.25 3.08 -21.86
N LEU A 102 6.47 2.23 -22.55
CA LEU A 102 5.55 2.68 -23.59
C LEU A 102 4.24 3.19 -22.99
N ASP A 103 3.71 4.26 -23.58
CA ASP A 103 2.41 4.84 -23.21
C ASP A 103 1.33 4.40 -24.22
N VAL A 104 0.96 3.12 -24.18
CA VAL A 104 -0.07 2.53 -25.07
C VAL A 104 -1.45 2.61 -24.43
N PRO A 105 -2.54 2.99 -25.12
CA PRO A 105 -3.90 2.91 -24.57
C PRO A 105 -4.27 1.54 -23.98
N SER A 106 -5.20 1.53 -23.03
CA SER A 106 -5.76 0.29 -22.46
C SER A 106 -6.45 -0.54 -23.54
N LEU A 107 -6.23 -1.86 -23.52
CA LEU A 107 -6.98 -2.84 -24.32
C LEU A 107 -8.27 -3.26 -23.61
N LEU A 108 -8.55 -2.70 -22.43
CA LEU A 108 -9.80 -2.87 -21.69
C LEU A 108 -10.68 -1.63 -21.82
N THR A 109 -11.95 -1.88 -22.07
CA THR A 109 -13.07 -0.95 -21.87
C THR A 109 -13.96 -1.47 -20.75
N TRP A 110 -14.65 -0.57 -20.07
CA TRP A 110 -15.47 -0.92 -18.92
C TRP A 110 -16.93 -0.62 -19.23
N LYS A 111 -17.81 -1.59 -18.97
CA LYS A 111 -19.25 -1.42 -19.14
C LYS A 111 -19.94 -1.51 -17.80
N THR A 112 -20.89 -0.61 -17.55
CA THR A 112 -21.69 -0.61 -16.33
C THR A 112 -22.84 -1.62 -16.38
N ALA A 113 -23.48 -1.88 -15.25
CA ALA A 113 -24.69 -2.71 -15.18
C ALA A 113 -25.86 -2.16 -16.01
N GLU A 114 -25.90 -0.85 -16.23
CA GLU A 114 -26.91 -0.19 -17.05
C GLU A 114 -26.62 -0.35 -18.55
N GLN A 115 -25.34 -0.50 -18.92
CA GLN A 115 -24.89 -0.61 -20.31
C GLN A 115 -24.90 -2.05 -20.85
N HIS A 116 -24.90 -3.07 -19.98
CA HIS A 116 -24.85 -4.46 -20.41
C HIS A 116 -25.74 -5.38 -19.55
N HIS A 117 -26.66 -6.10 -20.21
CA HIS A 117 -27.71 -6.89 -19.56
C HIS A 117 -27.23 -8.06 -18.68
N GLU A 118 -26.05 -8.62 -18.94
CA GLU A 118 -25.48 -9.73 -18.14
C GLU A 118 -24.84 -9.24 -16.83
N HIS A 119 -24.54 -7.95 -16.73
CA HIS A 119 -23.87 -7.39 -15.57
C HIS A 119 -24.80 -7.35 -14.38
N LYS A 120 -24.26 -7.67 -13.21
CA LYS A 120 -25.00 -7.70 -11.96
C LYS A 120 -24.27 -6.92 -10.89
N VAL A 121 -25.03 -6.17 -10.12
CA VAL A 121 -24.55 -5.58 -8.87
C VAL A 121 -24.59 -6.66 -7.79
N ILE A 122 -23.45 -6.92 -7.16
CA ILE A 122 -23.33 -7.85 -6.04
C ILE A 122 -23.45 -7.04 -4.75
N ASP A 123 -24.33 -7.46 -3.83
CA ASP A 123 -24.59 -6.70 -2.61
C ASP A 123 -23.38 -6.75 -1.67
N HIS A 124 -22.68 -5.61 -1.54
CA HIS A 124 -21.42 -5.55 -0.81
C HIS A 124 -21.28 -4.32 0.07
N VAL A 125 -20.29 -4.37 0.96
CA VAL A 125 -19.87 -3.23 1.78
C VAL A 125 -18.35 -3.22 1.89
N VAL A 126 -17.76 -2.02 1.84
CA VAL A 126 -16.34 -1.76 2.09
C VAL A 126 -16.18 -1.08 3.45
N LEU A 127 -15.47 -1.73 4.36
CA LEU A 127 -15.18 -1.23 5.70
C LEU A 127 -13.74 -0.69 5.73
N GLY A 128 -13.52 0.50 6.30
CA GLY A 128 -12.20 1.09 6.33
C GLY A 128 -12.02 2.13 7.44
N LYS A 129 -10.80 2.20 7.99
CA LYS A 129 -10.45 3.04 9.15
C LYS A 129 -10.55 4.54 8.86
N GLY A 130 -10.24 4.95 7.63
CA GLY A 130 -10.16 6.36 7.20
C GLY A 130 -10.89 6.63 5.90
N ARG A 131 -10.47 7.67 5.17
CA ARG A 131 -10.97 8.00 3.83
C ARG A 131 -10.58 6.92 2.79
N PRO A 132 -11.31 6.79 1.67
CA PRO A 132 -10.90 5.89 0.59
C PRO A 132 -9.48 6.19 0.12
N GLY A 133 -8.72 5.14 -0.20
CA GLY A 133 -7.28 5.22 -0.49
C GLY A 133 -6.42 4.55 0.57
N GLY A 134 -6.97 4.22 1.75
CA GLY A 134 -6.25 3.44 2.77
C GLY A 134 -4.98 4.16 3.24
N THR A 135 -3.84 3.45 3.28
CA THR A 135 -2.57 4.03 3.76
C THR A 135 -2.08 5.23 2.95
N TRP A 136 -2.51 5.39 1.69
CA TRP A 136 -2.18 6.59 0.90
C TRP A 136 -2.67 7.88 1.56
N GLN A 137 -3.73 7.82 2.37
CA GLN A 137 -4.26 8.96 3.12
C GLN A 137 -3.43 9.34 4.36
N SER A 138 -2.53 8.46 4.82
CA SER A 138 -1.72 8.67 6.02
C SER A 138 -0.23 8.85 5.74
N MET A 139 0.23 8.59 4.51
CA MET A 139 1.62 8.79 4.10
C MET A 139 1.94 10.27 3.88
N ASP A 140 3.23 10.63 3.84
CA ASP A 140 3.66 12.01 3.55
C ASP A 140 3.13 12.45 2.17
N PRO A 141 2.32 13.52 2.09
CA PRO A 141 1.75 13.94 0.82
C PRO A 141 2.80 14.48 -0.18
N ASN A 142 3.97 14.91 0.29
CA ASN A 142 5.02 15.53 -0.52
C ASN A 142 6.02 14.52 -1.10
N VAL A 143 6.06 13.30 -0.56
CA VAL A 143 6.92 12.23 -1.08
C VAL A 143 6.42 11.78 -2.45
N LEU A 144 7.35 11.55 -3.37
CA LEU A 144 7.06 11.02 -4.70
C LEU A 144 6.95 9.50 -4.68
N THR A 145 5.94 8.97 -5.36
CA THR A 145 5.77 7.54 -5.56
C THR A 145 6.98 6.91 -6.25
N ILE A 146 7.26 5.65 -5.93
CA ILE A 146 8.19 4.86 -6.73
C ILE A 146 7.58 4.56 -8.10
N SER A 147 6.32 4.14 -8.12
CA SER A 147 5.62 3.84 -9.37
C SER A 147 5.29 5.12 -10.14
N LEU A 148 5.25 5.02 -11.47
CA LEU A 148 4.84 6.14 -12.32
C LEU A 148 3.34 6.41 -12.16
N ASN A 149 2.92 7.65 -12.43
CA ASN A 149 1.55 8.13 -12.32
C ASN A 149 0.54 7.12 -12.91
N ARG A 150 0.76 6.69 -14.15
CA ARG A 150 -0.13 5.78 -14.86
C ARG A 150 -0.36 4.46 -14.11
N TRP A 151 0.66 3.95 -13.40
CA TRP A 151 0.62 2.68 -12.66
C TRP A 151 -0.21 2.77 -11.38
N MET A 152 -0.55 3.99 -10.98
CA MET A 152 -1.38 4.29 -9.81
C MET A 152 -2.86 4.36 -10.17
N SER A 153 -3.20 4.29 -11.47
CA SER A 153 -4.58 4.39 -11.95
C SER A 153 -5.42 3.20 -11.51
N LEU A 154 -6.69 3.47 -11.25
CA LEU A 154 -7.74 2.49 -11.03
C LEU A 154 -8.51 2.24 -12.34
N PRO A 155 -9.32 1.17 -12.40
CA PRO A 155 -10.13 0.84 -13.58
C PRO A 155 -10.90 2.03 -14.14
N ASP A 156 -10.99 2.15 -15.46
CA ASP A 156 -11.86 3.13 -16.14
C ASP A 156 -11.58 4.62 -15.85
N LEU A 157 -10.46 4.97 -15.22
CA LEU A 157 -10.05 6.37 -15.05
C LEU A 157 -8.54 6.48 -14.89
N ASP A 158 -7.81 6.88 -15.94
CA ASP A 158 -6.37 7.16 -15.82
C ASP A 158 -6.16 8.37 -14.89
N ILE A 159 -5.22 8.29 -13.95
CA ILE A 159 -4.97 9.38 -12.99
C ILE A 159 -4.61 10.70 -13.71
N ARG A 160 -3.97 10.64 -14.88
CA ARG A 160 -3.61 11.82 -15.67
C ARG A 160 -4.83 12.46 -16.32
N GLN A 161 -5.82 11.65 -16.69
CA GLN A 161 -7.12 12.15 -17.15
C GLN A 161 -7.87 12.82 -16.00
N TRP A 162 -7.84 12.21 -14.82
CA TRP A 162 -8.41 12.81 -13.61
C TRP A 162 -7.76 14.15 -13.25
N GLU A 163 -6.43 14.26 -13.29
CA GLU A 163 -5.73 15.54 -13.05
C GLU A 163 -6.25 16.64 -13.98
N LYS A 164 -6.40 16.34 -15.28
CA LYS A 164 -6.96 17.30 -16.26
C LYS A 164 -8.40 17.71 -15.95
N MET A 165 -9.22 16.78 -15.44
CA MET A 165 -10.60 17.09 -15.01
C MET A 165 -10.59 18.07 -13.84
N ILE A 166 -9.75 17.83 -12.83
CA ILE A 166 -9.63 18.72 -11.66
C ILE A 166 -9.09 20.10 -12.06
N GLU A 167 -8.05 20.15 -12.90
CA GLU A 167 -7.52 21.41 -13.45
C GLU A 167 -8.64 22.21 -14.16
N SER A 168 -9.48 21.52 -14.95
CA SER A 168 -10.61 22.13 -15.67
C SER A 168 -11.72 22.63 -14.73
N GLU A 169 -12.07 21.85 -13.70
CA GLU A 169 -13.07 22.23 -12.69
C GLU A 169 -12.62 23.46 -11.87
N GLN A 170 -11.33 23.52 -11.52
CA GLN A 170 -10.75 24.67 -10.80
C GLN A 170 -10.79 25.95 -11.65
N LEU A 171 -10.40 25.85 -12.92
CA LEU A 171 -10.46 26.96 -13.87
C LEU A 171 -11.89 27.47 -14.08
N TRP A 172 -12.85 26.55 -14.18
CA TRP A 172 -14.27 26.90 -14.28
C TRP A 172 -14.76 27.64 -13.03
N ASN A 173 -14.45 27.13 -11.84
CA ASN A 173 -14.85 27.75 -10.58
C ASN A 173 -14.24 29.15 -10.41
N MET A 174 -12.97 29.34 -10.79
CA MET A 174 -12.32 30.66 -10.77
C MET A 174 -12.97 31.64 -11.75
N SER A 175 -13.35 31.16 -12.94
CA SER A 175 -14.02 31.96 -13.97
C SER A 175 -15.45 32.38 -13.59
N LEU A 176 -16.09 31.67 -12.67
CA LEU A 176 -17.40 32.03 -12.11
C LEU A 176 -17.30 33.04 -10.96
N THR A 177 -16.19 33.08 -10.24
CA THR A 177 -15.96 34.01 -9.12
C THR A 177 -15.39 35.36 -9.57
N GLU A 178 -14.67 35.41 -10.69
CA GLU A 178 -14.12 36.64 -11.26
C GLU A 178 -14.74 36.86 -12.64
N GLY A 179 -15.63 37.84 -12.75
CA GLY A 179 -16.27 38.18 -14.02
C GLY A 179 -15.25 38.66 -15.06
N GLY A 180 -14.80 37.78 -15.95
CA GLY A 180 -14.31 38.13 -17.29
C GLY A 180 -12.91 37.63 -17.70
N THR A 181 -12.86 37.11 -18.94
CA THR A 181 -11.76 37.26 -19.91
C THR A 181 -10.37 36.71 -19.58
N TYR A 182 -10.25 35.44 -19.20
CA TYR A 182 -8.97 34.69 -19.26
C TYR A 182 -9.05 33.31 -19.92
N ALA A 183 -10.21 32.92 -20.46
CA ALA A 183 -10.45 31.56 -20.96
C ALA A 183 -9.76 31.24 -22.31
N GLN A 184 -9.24 32.23 -23.05
CA GLN A 184 -8.76 32.02 -24.43
C GLN A 184 -7.25 31.77 -24.59
N GLU A 185 -6.39 32.13 -23.62
CA GLU A 185 -4.93 32.03 -23.81
C GLU A 185 -4.29 30.70 -23.35
N PHE A 186 -5.05 29.82 -22.69
CA PHE A 186 -4.51 28.53 -22.20
C PHE A 186 -4.98 27.30 -22.98
N GLN A 187 -5.86 27.48 -23.98
CA GLN A 187 -6.47 26.37 -24.72
C GLN A 187 -5.46 25.63 -25.63
N GLU A 188 -4.32 26.24 -25.95
CA GLU A 188 -3.26 25.64 -26.79
C GLU A 188 -2.28 24.73 -26.03
N LYS A 189 -2.31 24.68 -24.68
CA LYS A 189 -1.33 23.89 -23.90
C LYS A 189 -1.79 22.50 -23.42
N THR A 190 -3.06 22.13 -23.63
CA THR A 190 -3.67 20.97 -22.92
C THR A 190 -3.95 19.74 -23.80
N THR A 191 -3.36 19.67 -25.00
CA THR A 191 -3.58 18.54 -25.94
C THR A 191 -2.65 17.34 -25.74
N GLY A 192 -1.57 17.47 -24.96
CA GLY A 192 -0.70 16.34 -24.60
C GLY A 192 -1.16 15.64 -23.31
N CYS A 193 -1.26 14.30 -23.29
CA CYS A 193 -1.24 13.58 -22.01
C CYS A 193 0.14 13.77 -21.38
N LYS A 194 0.22 14.13 -20.08
CA LYS A 194 1.52 14.26 -19.38
C LYS A 194 2.31 12.95 -19.58
N THR A 195 3.59 13.05 -19.94
CA THR A 195 4.49 11.90 -20.07
C THR A 195 4.55 11.13 -18.75
N ALA A 196 4.89 9.84 -18.80
CA ALA A 196 4.96 9.01 -17.61
C ALA A 196 6.01 9.58 -16.63
N SER A 197 5.56 9.98 -15.43
CA SER A 197 6.39 10.60 -14.40
C SER A 197 6.00 10.08 -13.02
N ARG A 198 6.88 10.24 -12.04
CA ARG A 198 6.53 10.01 -10.63
C ARG A 198 5.53 11.06 -10.18
N ILE A 199 4.64 10.68 -9.28
CA ILE A 199 3.55 11.52 -8.79
C ILE A 199 3.64 11.64 -7.27
N SER A 200 3.16 12.74 -6.69
CA SER A 200 3.15 12.85 -5.24
C SER A 200 2.13 11.90 -4.63
N VAL A 201 2.46 11.37 -3.45
CA VAL A 201 1.56 10.56 -2.63
C VAL A 201 0.26 11.31 -2.36
N GLY A 202 0.31 12.62 -2.09
CA GLY A 202 -0.87 13.45 -1.84
C GLY A 202 -1.83 13.48 -3.04
N THR A 203 -1.31 13.57 -4.27
CA THR A 203 -2.14 13.52 -5.48
C THR A 203 -2.76 12.14 -5.67
N VAL A 204 -2.04 11.06 -5.38
CA VAL A 204 -2.59 9.69 -5.42
C VAL A 204 -3.69 9.51 -4.37
N ALA A 205 -3.50 10.03 -3.16
CA ALA A 205 -4.51 9.99 -2.10
C ALA A 205 -5.79 10.74 -2.49
N ALA A 206 -5.64 11.94 -3.07
CA ALA A 206 -6.76 12.73 -3.58
C ALA A 206 -7.48 12.01 -4.73
N TYR A 207 -6.73 11.40 -5.65
CA TYR A 207 -7.28 10.61 -6.75
C TYR A 207 -8.14 9.44 -6.25
N TYR A 208 -7.66 8.65 -5.27
CA TYR A 208 -8.43 7.50 -4.78
C TYR A 208 -9.70 7.88 -4.02
N ASP A 209 -9.65 8.97 -3.24
CA ASP A 209 -10.82 9.51 -2.57
C ASP A 209 -11.87 9.97 -3.60
N ASP A 210 -11.43 10.75 -4.59
CA ASP A 210 -12.31 11.29 -5.62
C ASP A 210 -12.80 10.23 -6.62
N TYR A 211 -12.02 9.19 -6.89
CA TYR A 211 -12.43 8.06 -7.71
C TYR A 211 -13.70 7.40 -7.16
N VAL A 212 -13.77 7.16 -5.85
CA VAL A 212 -14.95 6.57 -5.20
C VAL A 212 -16.19 7.43 -5.42
N ARG A 213 -16.04 8.76 -5.34
CA ARG A 213 -17.12 9.72 -5.61
C ARG A 213 -17.50 9.74 -7.09
N LYS A 214 -16.54 9.96 -7.99
CA LYS A 214 -16.77 10.08 -9.45
C LYS A 214 -17.31 8.80 -10.09
N LYS A 215 -17.05 7.63 -9.49
CA LYS A 215 -17.61 6.34 -9.95
C LYS A 215 -18.86 5.89 -9.19
N GLY A 216 -19.44 6.75 -8.33
CA GLY A 216 -20.70 6.45 -7.63
C GLY A 216 -20.60 5.29 -6.64
N LEU A 217 -19.43 5.06 -6.05
CA LEU A 217 -19.18 3.94 -5.15
C LEU A 217 -19.45 4.27 -3.67
N GLU A 218 -19.64 5.54 -3.31
CA GLU A 218 -19.77 6.01 -1.92
C GLU A 218 -20.81 5.23 -1.10
N GLN A 219 -21.91 4.83 -1.74
CA GLN A 219 -22.98 4.01 -1.14
C GLN A 219 -22.52 2.65 -0.58
N TYR A 220 -21.42 2.11 -1.10
CA TYR A 220 -20.83 0.85 -0.61
C TYR A 220 -19.81 1.06 0.50
N PHE A 221 -19.35 2.30 0.74
CA PHE A 221 -18.23 2.59 1.64
C PHE A 221 -18.70 3.05 3.02
N ARG A 222 -18.30 2.31 4.05
CA ARG A 222 -18.42 2.73 5.47
C ARG A 222 -17.04 3.08 6.02
N CYS A 223 -16.62 4.31 5.73
CA CYS A 223 -15.38 4.88 6.24
C CYS A 223 -15.47 5.20 7.74
N GLY A 224 -14.34 5.22 8.44
CA GLY A 224 -14.32 5.43 9.89
C GLY A 224 -14.75 4.20 10.69
N THR A 225 -14.51 2.99 10.18
CA THR A 225 -14.86 1.73 10.86
C THR A 225 -13.61 0.89 11.15
N VAL A 226 -13.63 0.20 12.30
CA VAL A 226 -12.60 -0.76 12.69
C VAL A 226 -13.25 -2.12 12.84
N VAL A 227 -12.79 -3.08 12.05
CA VAL A 227 -13.17 -4.50 12.20
C VAL A 227 -12.34 -5.09 13.33
N THR A 228 -13.01 -5.78 14.26
CA THR A 228 -12.38 -6.39 15.43
C THR A 228 -12.52 -7.91 15.44
N SER A 229 -13.43 -8.48 14.65
CA SER A 229 -13.56 -9.93 14.53
C SER A 229 -14.08 -10.36 13.18
N VAL A 230 -13.47 -11.41 12.62
CA VAL A 230 -13.96 -12.17 11.47
C VAL A 230 -13.94 -13.64 11.85
N LYS A 231 -15.11 -14.28 11.86
CA LYS A 231 -15.24 -15.68 12.28
C LYS A 231 -16.13 -16.48 11.33
N PRO A 232 -15.79 -17.75 11.05
CA PRO A 232 -16.73 -18.64 10.39
C PRO A 232 -17.90 -18.93 11.33
N VAL A 233 -19.08 -19.08 10.75
CA VAL A 233 -20.30 -19.45 11.46
C VAL A 233 -20.37 -20.97 11.53
N GLY A 234 -20.52 -21.54 12.73
CA GLY A 234 -20.73 -22.97 12.89
C GLY A 234 -22.04 -23.44 12.24
N ILE A 235 -22.05 -24.64 11.67
CA ILE A 235 -23.26 -25.29 11.14
C ILE A 235 -24.16 -25.62 12.33
N SER A 236 -25.00 -24.66 12.74
CA SER A 236 -26.06 -24.89 13.71
C SER A 236 -27.29 -25.37 12.94
N HIS A 237 -28.08 -26.28 13.49
CA HIS A 237 -29.32 -26.82 12.89
C HIS A 237 -30.47 -25.78 12.73
N GLY A 238 -30.14 -24.51 12.46
CA GLY A 238 -31.08 -23.43 12.18
C GLY A 238 -31.48 -23.34 10.69
N ARG A 239 -32.45 -22.45 10.40
CA ARG A 239 -33.13 -22.26 9.09
C ARG A 239 -32.15 -22.26 7.89
N GLU A 240 -32.53 -22.87 6.77
CA GLU A 240 -31.71 -23.04 5.56
C GLU A 240 -31.06 -21.73 5.04
N GLU A 241 -31.70 -20.57 5.24
CA GLU A 241 -31.18 -19.25 4.87
C GLU A 241 -29.92 -18.83 5.64
N ASP A 242 -29.66 -19.39 6.83
CA ASP A 242 -28.46 -19.12 7.63
C ASP A 242 -27.24 -19.93 7.15
N SER A 243 -27.46 -20.93 6.28
CA SER A 243 -26.39 -21.79 5.79
C SER A 243 -25.50 -21.10 4.74
N GLN A 244 -26.07 -20.19 3.94
CA GLN A 244 -25.36 -19.42 2.90
C GLN A 244 -24.48 -18.30 3.48
N TYR A 245 -24.84 -17.72 4.64
CA TYR A 245 -24.10 -16.63 5.29
C TYR A 245 -23.06 -17.19 6.27
N GLY A 246 -22.06 -17.86 5.71
CA GLY A 246 -21.05 -18.60 6.44
C GLY A 246 -20.08 -17.80 7.31
N TRP A 247 -20.13 -16.46 7.26
CA TRP A 247 -19.19 -15.58 7.95
C TRP A 247 -19.89 -14.53 8.80
N THR A 248 -19.25 -14.19 9.93
CA THR A 248 -19.62 -13.06 10.77
C THR A 248 -18.45 -12.08 10.88
N VAL A 249 -18.73 -10.81 10.59
CA VAL A 249 -17.76 -9.70 10.68
C VAL A 249 -18.29 -8.68 11.68
N GLU A 250 -17.53 -8.38 12.71
CA GLU A 250 -17.88 -7.46 13.79
C GLU A 250 -16.87 -6.34 13.92
N GLY A 251 -17.33 -5.20 14.40
CA GLY A 251 -16.48 -4.04 14.59
C GLY A 251 -17.24 -2.87 15.21
N PHE A 252 -16.62 -1.69 15.14
CA PHE A 252 -17.22 -0.45 15.62
C PHE A 252 -16.89 0.74 14.72
N GLU A 253 -17.74 1.75 14.76
CA GLU A 253 -17.48 3.06 14.15
C GLU A 253 -16.61 3.91 15.07
N THR A 254 -15.53 4.49 14.56
CA THR A 254 -14.52 5.19 15.37
C THR A 254 -15.05 6.46 16.02
N LYS A 255 -15.96 7.18 15.36
CA LYS A 255 -16.52 8.45 15.86
C LYS A 255 -17.57 8.25 16.95
N THR A 256 -18.43 7.26 16.81
CA THR A 256 -19.59 7.05 17.69
C THR A 256 -19.37 5.94 18.71
N GLY A 257 -18.40 5.05 18.46
CA GLY A 257 -18.23 3.81 19.22
C GLY A 257 -19.31 2.76 18.96
N LYS A 258 -20.29 3.05 18.07
CA LYS A 258 -21.41 2.16 17.78
C LYS A 258 -20.89 0.86 17.15
N ARG A 259 -21.27 -0.26 17.75
CA ARG A 259 -20.93 -1.60 17.24
C ARG A 259 -21.74 -1.92 15.99
N PHE A 260 -21.18 -2.73 15.12
CA PHE A 260 -21.89 -3.31 13.98
C PHE A 260 -21.57 -4.80 13.87
N ARG A 261 -22.50 -5.54 13.26
CA ARG A 261 -22.33 -6.95 12.93
C ARG A 261 -22.87 -7.20 11.53
N TYR A 262 -22.05 -7.85 10.71
CA TYR A 262 -22.42 -8.34 9.39
C TYR A 262 -22.45 -9.87 9.37
N ARG A 263 -23.46 -10.43 8.73
CA ARG A 263 -23.51 -11.82 8.27
C ARG A 263 -23.29 -11.81 6.77
N CYS A 264 -22.31 -12.56 6.29
CA CYS A 264 -21.96 -12.52 4.86
C CYS A 264 -21.63 -13.89 4.28
N LYS A 265 -21.85 -14.01 2.97
CA LYS A 265 -21.48 -15.23 2.23
C LYS A 265 -19.97 -15.29 2.05
N ARG A 266 -19.35 -14.12 1.82
CA ARG A 266 -17.93 -13.99 1.50
C ARG A 266 -17.29 -12.80 2.22
N VAL A 267 -16.02 -12.97 2.61
CA VAL A 267 -15.17 -11.93 3.22
C VAL A 267 -13.92 -11.75 2.37
N VAL A 268 -13.53 -10.50 2.12
CA VAL A 268 -12.31 -10.17 1.38
C VAL A 268 -11.39 -9.33 2.25
N LEU A 269 -10.18 -9.82 2.49
CA LEU A 269 -9.14 -9.09 3.21
C LEU A 269 -8.34 -8.22 2.23
N ALA A 270 -8.50 -6.90 2.35
CA ALA A 270 -7.90 -5.89 1.48
C ALA A 270 -7.21 -4.78 2.32
N THR A 271 -6.68 -5.14 3.49
CA THR A 271 -6.12 -4.18 4.47
C THR A 271 -4.69 -3.73 4.15
N GLY A 272 -4.02 -4.33 3.16
CA GLY A 272 -2.62 -4.02 2.86
C GLY A 272 -1.66 -4.61 3.90
N THR A 273 -0.42 -4.11 3.95
CA THR A 273 0.65 -4.63 4.83
C THR A 273 1.40 -3.55 5.59
N THR A 274 0.82 -2.36 5.68
CA THR A 274 1.42 -1.13 6.21
C THR A 274 0.77 -0.64 7.50
N ASP A 275 -0.01 -1.48 8.19
CA ASP A 275 -0.73 -1.10 9.41
C ASP A 275 0.20 -0.89 10.61
N SER A 276 1.19 -1.77 10.79
CA SER A 276 2.03 -1.80 12.01
C SER A 276 3.50 -1.76 11.64
N PRO A 277 4.28 -0.78 12.13
CA PRO A 277 5.73 -0.79 11.89
C PRO A 277 6.40 -1.95 12.62
N ASN A 278 7.43 -2.52 12.02
CA ASN A 278 8.25 -3.54 12.68
C ASN A 278 9.03 -2.92 13.85
N ARG A 279 9.17 -3.69 14.93
CA ARG A 279 9.86 -3.27 16.16
C ARG A 279 11.16 -4.06 16.35
N LEU A 280 12.15 -3.44 16.97
CA LEU A 280 13.39 -4.12 17.37
C LEU A 280 13.21 -4.91 18.67
N GLY A 281 12.23 -4.54 19.51
CA GLY A 281 11.97 -5.17 20.80
C GLY A 281 12.99 -4.80 21.87
N ILE A 282 13.55 -3.59 21.81
CA ILE A 282 14.62 -3.15 22.71
C ILE A 282 14.11 -2.27 23.86
N PRO A 283 14.82 -2.21 25.00
CA PRO A 283 14.48 -1.31 26.09
C PRO A 283 14.43 0.16 25.65
N GLY A 284 13.33 0.83 25.99
CA GLY A 284 13.10 2.24 25.67
C GLY A 284 12.38 2.51 24.35
N GLU A 285 12.25 1.52 23.46
CA GLU A 285 11.66 1.72 22.11
C GLU A 285 10.22 2.24 22.18
N GLU A 286 9.40 1.65 23.05
CA GLU A 286 7.98 2.03 23.21
C GLU A 286 7.78 3.16 24.23
N SER A 287 8.72 3.40 25.14
CA SER A 287 8.56 4.41 26.20
C SER A 287 9.13 5.78 25.84
N GLN A 288 10.01 5.88 24.83
CA GLN A 288 10.71 7.10 24.43
C GLN A 288 10.11 7.75 23.17
N THR A 289 8.77 7.79 23.06
CA THR A 289 8.04 8.25 21.86
C THR A 289 8.29 9.73 21.49
N GLU A 290 8.78 10.53 22.43
CA GLU A 290 9.14 11.93 22.18
C GLU A 290 10.28 12.08 21.15
N TRP A 291 11.20 11.11 21.10
CA TRP A 291 12.39 11.18 20.26
C TRP A 291 12.72 9.93 19.46
N VAL A 292 12.01 8.83 19.71
CA VAL A 292 12.01 7.62 18.89
C VAL A 292 10.76 7.60 18.02
N THR A 293 10.90 7.20 16.76
CA THR A 293 9.78 7.05 15.82
C THR A 293 9.99 5.88 14.87
N HIS A 294 8.89 5.36 14.35
CA HIS A 294 8.86 4.34 13.30
C HIS A 294 8.14 4.83 12.05
N ASP A 295 7.79 6.11 12.01
CA ASP A 295 6.99 6.75 10.97
C ASP A 295 7.74 7.94 10.36
N LEU A 296 7.65 8.09 9.04
CA LEU A 296 8.37 9.14 8.33
C LEU A 296 7.78 10.53 8.58
N ASN A 297 6.45 10.66 8.66
CA ASN A 297 5.78 11.95 8.88
C ASN A 297 6.07 12.50 10.28
N ASP A 298 6.04 11.61 11.27
CA ASP A 298 6.44 11.95 12.64
C ASP A 298 7.92 12.32 12.72
N LEU A 299 8.80 11.65 11.95
CA LEU A 299 10.19 12.08 11.82
C LEU A 299 10.32 13.48 11.22
N GLU A 300 9.67 13.76 10.09
CA GLU A 300 9.68 15.07 9.44
C GLU A 300 9.24 16.17 10.41
N SER A 301 8.13 15.95 11.10
CA SER A 301 7.61 16.85 12.14
C SER A 301 8.62 17.07 13.28
N LYS A 302 9.33 16.02 13.68
CA LYS A 302 10.40 16.10 14.69
C LYS A 302 11.60 16.89 14.18
N LEU A 303 11.98 16.73 12.92
CA LEU A 303 13.08 17.49 12.29
C LEU A 303 12.73 18.98 12.17
N ASP A 304 11.51 19.33 11.77
CA ASP A 304 11.06 20.73 11.68
C ASP A 304 11.13 21.41 13.06
N ARG A 305 10.63 20.75 14.11
CA ARG A 305 10.73 21.25 15.49
C ARG A 305 12.17 21.45 15.96
N LEU A 306 13.12 20.64 15.47
CA LEU A 306 14.55 20.84 15.79
C LEU A 306 15.08 22.12 15.13
N VAL A 307 14.72 22.35 13.87
CA VAL A 307 15.14 23.55 13.12
C VAL A 307 14.55 24.81 13.75
N ASP A 308 13.27 24.80 14.11
CA ASP A 308 12.58 25.95 14.71
C ASP A 308 13.22 26.38 16.04
N ARG A 309 13.55 25.42 16.91
CA ARG A 309 14.21 25.68 18.20
C ARG A 309 15.59 26.34 18.06
N GLN A 310 16.26 26.18 16.92
CA GLN A 310 17.58 26.77 16.69
C GLN A 310 17.48 28.24 16.29
N ASN A 311 16.44 28.62 15.55
CA ASN A 311 16.23 30.00 15.09
C ASN A 311 15.95 30.97 16.25
N ASP A 312 15.54 30.46 17.41
CA ASP A 312 15.18 31.23 18.61
C ASP A 312 16.37 31.61 19.53
N GLY A 313 17.63 31.40 19.13
CA GLY A 313 18.73 32.25 19.64
C GLY A 313 19.94 31.62 20.35
N GLU A 314 20.38 30.40 20.01
CA GLU A 314 21.73 29.93 20.42
C GLU A 314 22.60 29.50 19.24
N LEU A 315 23.35 30.47 18.70
CA LEU A 315 24.53 30.23 17.86
C LEU A 315 25.60 29.53 18.71
N LEU A 316 25.78 28.20 18.55
CA LEU A 316 27.10 27.50 18.46
C LEU A 316 27.08 25.96 18.61
N ASN A 317 25.95 25.27 18.77
CA ASN A 317 25.95 23.80 18.77
C ASN A 317 25.40 23.21 17.47
N ARG A 318 26.27 22.51 16.70
CA ARG A 318 25.84 21.60 15.63
C ARG A 318 24.83 20.62 16.19
N PHE A 319 23.70 20.42 15.52
CA PHE A 319 22.68 19.44 15.92
C PHE A 319 23.32 18.10 16.29
N ALA A 320 22.91 17.52 17.41
CA ALA A 320 23.17 16.10 17.64
C ALA A 320 22.53 15.32 16.47
N PRO A 321 23.20 14.30 15.93
CA PRO A 321 22.72 13.63 14.74
C PRO A 321 21.38 12.94 14.97
N VAL A 322 20.59 12.82 13.90
CA VAL A 322 19.48 11.85 13.86
C VAL A 322 20.05 10.46 13.53
N LEU A 323 19.65 9.45 14.28
CA LEU A 323 19.95 8.05 13.96
C LEU A 323 18.83 7.48 13.09
N VAL A 324 19.15 7.04 11.88
CA VAL A 324 18.23 6.30 11.00
C VAL A 324 18.63 4.84 10.96
N ILE A 325 17.69 3.93 11.23
CA ILE A 325 17.88 2.48 11.22
C ILE A 325 17.06 1.85 10.10
N GLY A 326 17.73 1.09 9.24
CA GLY A 326 17.14 0.43 8.08
C GLY A 326 17.73 0.97 6.78
N ALA A 327 17.58 0.22 5.68
CA ALA A 327 18.13 0.60 4.37
C ALA A 327 17.11 0.39 3.23
N GLY A 328 15.82 0.53 3.56
CA GLY A 328 14.75 0.57 2.57
C GLY A 328 14.50 2.00 2.06
N LEU A 329 13.51 2.14 1.19
CA LEU A 329 13.11 3.43 0.61
C LEU A 329 12.77 4.48 1.68
N SER A 330 11.96 4.11 2.68
CA SER A 330 11.61 5.04 3.77
C SER A 330 12.82 5.52 4.56
N ALA A 331 13.84 4.67 4.74
CA ALA A 331 15.08 5.08 5.40
C ALA A 331 15.87 6.06 4.52
N ALA A 332 15.89 5.85 3.20
CA ALA A 332 16.48 6.78 2.26
C ALA A 332 15.76 8.15 2.27
N ASP A 333 14.42 8.16 2.27
CA ASP A 333 13.63 9.39 2.38
C ASP A 333 13.95 10.14 3.70
N ALA A 334 14.03 9.43 4.83
CA ALA A 334 14.41 9.99 6.12
C ALA A 334 15.82 10.61 6.12
N ILE A 335 16.80 9.94 5.50
CA ILE A 335 18.16 10.46 5.35
C ILE A 335 18.15 11.75 4.53
N MET A 336 17.40 11.77 3.43
CA MET A 336 17.26 12.96 2.58
C MET A 336 16.58 14.10 3.35
N ALA A 337 15.46 13.84 4.02
CA ALA A 337 14.71 14.82 4.80
C ALA A 337 15.57 15.49 5.88
N ALA A 338 16.39 14.72 6.60
CA ALA A 338 17.33 15.25 7.59
C ALA A 338 18.46 16.08 6.97
N ARG A 339 19.06 15.58 5.88
CA ARG A 339 20.17 16.28 5.21
C ARG A 339 19.73 17.58 4.53
N PHE A 340 18.52 17.63 3.96
CA PHE A 340 17.96 18.87 3.40
C PHE A 340 17.79 19.95 4.46
N ARG A 341 17.56 19.56 5.72
CA ARG A 341 17.48 20.45 6.88
C ARG A 341 18.84 20.71 7.54
N SER A 342 19.94 20.30 6.92
CA SER A 342 21.31 20.40 7.45
C SER A 342 21.52 19.72 8.81
N ILE A 343 20.72 18.69 9.11
CA ILE A 343 20.84 17.90 10.35
C ILE A 343 21.79 16.72 10.09
N PRO A 344 22.82 16.49 10.93
CA PRO A 344 23.71 15.34 10.78
C PRO A 344 22.97 14.00 10.91
N VAL A 345 23.38 13.00 10.12
CA VAL A 345 22.76 11.67 10.09
C VAL A 345 23.79 10.60 10.50
N LEU A 346 23.43 9.80 11.48
CA LEU A 346 24.01 8.48 11.71
C LEU A 346 23.10 7.45 11.02
N HIS A 347 23.61 6.68 10.07
CA HIS A 347 22.81 5.71 9.33
C HIS A 347 23.27 4.29 9.65
N ALA A 348 22.45 3.53 10.38
CA ALA A 348 22.73 2.14 10.74
C ALA A 348 21.90 1.17 9.89
N PHE A 349 22.58 0.22 9.28
CA PHE A 349 21.99 -0.82 8.44
C PHE A 349 22.78 -2.11 8.57
N ARG A 350 22.21 -3.26 8.18
CA ARG A 350 22.93 -4.54 8.33
C ARG A 350 24.13 -4.58 7.38
N ASP A 351 25.19 -5.26 7.79
CA ASP A 351 26.40 -5.37 6.99
C ASP A 351 26.12 -6.19 5.72
N SER A 352 26.49 -5.62 4.58
CA SER A 352 26.39 -6.23 3.25
C SER A 352 27.72 -6.18 2.51
N SER A 353 28.84 -5.98 3.21
CA SER A 353 30.19 -5.88 2.63
C SER A 353 30.61 -7.12 1.83
N THR A 354 30.09 -8.31 2.17
CA THR A 354 30.25 -9.53 1.37
C THR A 354 29.39 -9.59 0.10
N GLU A 355 28.42 -8.68 -0.06
CA GLU A 355 27.47 -8.64 -1.17
C GLU A 355 27.77 -7.53 -2.19
N TRP A 356 28.42 -6.43 -1.75
CA TRP A 356 28.77 -5.30 -2.63
C TRP A 356 29.85 -5.64 -3.67
N ASN A 357 30.72 -6.61 -3.35
CA ASN A 357 31.86 -7.02 -4.17
C ASN A 357 31.54 -8.17 -5.15
N LYS A 358 30.28 -8.59 -5.25
CA LYS A 358 29.86 -9.65 -6.21
C LYS A 358 29.59 -9.05 -7.58
N ALA A 359 30.07 -9.72 -8.64
CA ALA A 359 29.79 -9.36 -10.03
C ALA A 359 28.28 -9.34 -10.31
N ASP A 360 27.84 -8.50 -11.25
CA ASP A 360 26.40 -8.28 -11.53
C ASP A 360 25.65 -9.58 -11.86
N ASP A 361 26.32 -10.57 -12.46
CA ASP A 361 25.73 -11.88 -12.81
C ASP A 361 25.52 -12.82 -11.60
N GLU A 362 26.18 -12.57 -10.46
CA GLU A 362 26.05 -13.38 -9.22
C GLU A 362 25.13 -12.73 -8.17
N LYS A 363 24.62 -11.52 -8.44
CA LYS A 363 23.59 -10.89 -7.61
C LYS A 363 22.28 -11.62 -7.85
N THR A 364 22.04 -12.70 -7.12
CA THR A 364 20.70 -13.32 -7.05
C THR A 364 19.66 -12.22 -6.84
N HIS A 365 18.61 -12.16 -7.68
CA HIS A 365 17.48 -11.21 -7.61
C HIS A 365 16.74 -11.17 -6.25
N HIS A 366 17.20 -11.93 -5.25
CA HIS A 366 16.71 -12.02 -3.88
C HIS A 366 17.61 -11.34 -2.83
N THR A 367 18.48 -10.38 -3.19
CA THR A 367 19.25 -9.63 -2.19
C THR A 367 18.32 -8.76 -1.33
N LYS A 368 18.50 -8.81 0.00
CA LYS A 368 17.69 -8.07 1.00
C LYS A 368 17.69 -6.54 0.80
N TYR A 369 18.62 -6.02 0.01
CA TYR A 369 18.78 -4.60 -0.33
C TYR A 369 18.53 -4.26 -1.81
N GLY A 370 18.22 -5.25 -2.66
CA GLY A 370 18.12 -5.11 -4.12
C GLY A 370 17.05 -4.16 -4.65
N LYS A 371 16.27 -3.49 -3.79
CA LYS A 371 15.23 -2.55 -4.20
C LYS A 371 15.72 -1.14 -4.51
N LEU A 372 16.80 -0.67 -3.88
CA LEU A 372 17.38 0.65 -4.19
C LEU A 372 18.33 0.58 -5.40
N PRO A 373 19.26 -0.42 -5.51
CA PRO A 373 20.14 -0.57 -6.67
C PRO A 373 19.43 -1.06 -7.93
N GLY A 374 18.25 -1.69 -7.78
CA GLY A 374 17.43 -2.17 -8.91
C GLY A 374 16.55 -1.10 -9.55
N LEU A 375 16.58 0.14 -9.04
CA LEU A 375 15.87 1.26 -9.64
C LEU A 375 16.77 1.92 -10.71
N PRO A 376 16.25 2.41 -11.84
CA PRO A 376 17.04 3.19 -12.80
C PRO A 376 17.53 4.53 -12.24
N SER A 377 18.83 4.82 -12.34
CA SER A 377 19.43 6.06 -11.83
C SER A 377 18.88 7.34 -12.44
N SER A 378 18.45 7.29 -13.70
CA SER A 378 17.82 8.42 -14.40
C SER A 378 16.46 8.83 -13.82
N MET A 379 15.73 7.88 -13.20
CA MET A 379 14.37 8.09 -12.69
C MET A 379 14.33 8.26 -11.16
N TYR A 380 15.37 7.77 -10.48
CA TYR A 380 15.46 7.74 -9.02
C TYR A 380 16.85 8.22 -8.51
N PRO A 381 17.33 9.39 -8.94
CA PRO A 381 18.68 9.86 -8.62
C PRO A 381 18.91 10.05 -7.11
N GLU A 382 17.88 10.44 -6.35
CA GLU A 382 17.97 10.65 -4.91
C GLU A 382 18.26 9.36 -4.13
N TYR A 383 17.66 8.24 -4.56
CA TYR A 383 17.87 6.93 -3.95
C TYR A 383 19.24 6.36 -4.27
N HIS A 384 19.73 6.58 -5.49
CA HIS A 384 21.10 6.25 -5.87
C HIS A 384 22.09 7.05 -5.03
N LYS A 385 21.80 8.32 -4.76
CA LYS A 385 22.67 9.14 -3.95
C LYS A 385 22.82 8.59 -2.54
N VAL A 386 21.72 8.16 -1.91
CA VAL A 386 21.79 7.49 -0.59
C VAL A 386 22.64 6.22 -0.65
N TYR A 387 22.51 5.43 -1.72
CA TYR A 387 23.32 4.23 -1.89
C TYR A 387 24.81 4.53 -2.06
N GLU A 388 25.18 5.55 -2.85
CA GLU A 388 26.56 6.04 -2.95
C GLU A 388 27.11 6.45 -1.57
N MET A 389 26.30 7.13 -0.75
CA MET A 389 26.67 7.49 0.62
C MET A 389 26.90 6.25 1.50
N MET A 390 26.07 5.22 1.36
CA MET A 390 26.27 3.94 2.06
C MET A 390 27.56 3.24 1.62
N ALA A 391 27.86 3.26 0.31
CA ALA A 391 29.00 2.60 -0.31
C ALA A 391 30.35 3.10 0.19
N ASP A 392 30.55 4.42 0.23
CA ASP A 392 31.84 5.01 0.59
C ASP A 392 32.03 5.16 2.11
N GLY A 393 31.01 4.82 2.90
CA GLY A 393 30.98 4.98 4.35
C GLY A 393 30.59 6.38 4.84
N GLY A 394 30.30 7.31 3.92
CA GLY A 394 30.00 8.71 4.22
C GLY A 394 31.23 9.63 4.24
N THR A 395 32.38 9.14 3.77
CA THR A 395 33.65 9.87 3.70
C THR A 395 33.57 11.13 2.84
N ASN A 396 32.85 11.10 1.70
CA ASN A 396 32.72 12.26 0.81
C ASN A 396 31.43 13.07 1.05
N TYR A 397 30.68 12.76 2.10
CA TYR A 397 29.33 13.30 2.31
C TYR A 397 29.22 14.01 3.66
N PRO A 398 29.37 15.35 3.68
CA PRO A 398 29.15 16.12 4.89
C PRO A 398 27.79 15.80 5.52
N LEU A 399 27.78 15.79 6.85
CA LEU A 399 26.59 15.54 7.68
C LEU A 399 26.02 14.12 7.54
N TYR A 400 26.77 13.16 7.00
CA TYR A 400 26.34 11.76 6.94
C TYR A 400 27.46 10.83 7.40
N LYS A 401 27.11 9.82 8.21
CA LYS A 401 28.03 8.77 8.65
C LYS A 401 27.34 7.42 8.57
N ALA A 402 27.92 6.50 7.80
CA ALA A 402 27.44 5.13 7.72
C ALA A 402 27.91 4.30 8.92
N LEU A 403 27.06 3.42 9.42
CA LEU A 403 27.31 2.46 10.50
C LEU A 403 26.87 1.05 10.04
N PRO A 404 27.55 0.45 9.02
CA PRO A 404 27.21 -0.88 8.53
C PRO A 404 27.43 -1.94 9.62
N GLY A 405 26.46 -2.84 9.77
CA GLY A 405 26.46 -3.94 10.74
C GLY A 405 26.23 -3.53 12.19
N TYR A 406 26.07 -2.24 12.49
CA TYR A 406 25.74 -1.80 13.84
C TYR A 406 24.30 -2.19 14.21
N THR A 407 24.11 -2.68 15.42
CA THR A 407 22.80 -3.05 15.96
C THR A 407 22.47 -2.16 17.16
N LEU A 408 21.29 -1.53 17.16
CA LEU A 408 20.82 -0.73 18.30
C LEU A 408 20.43 -1.67 19.45
N VAL A 409 20.96 -1.40 20.64
CA VAL A 409 20.77 -2.25 21.83
C VAL A 409 19.93 -1.56 22.89
N GLN A 410 20.16 -0.26 23.14
CA GLN A 410 19.50 0.47 24.21
C GLN A 410 19.33 1.96 23.89
N LEU A 411 18.22 2.51 24.35
CA LEU A 411 17.88 3.93 24.31
C LEU A 411 17.93 4.49 25.75
N SER A 412 18.65 5.60 25.94
CA SER A 412 18.80 6.23 27.26
C SER A 412 18.64 7.74 27.17
N SER A 413 17.81 8.31 28.04
CA SER A 413 17.75 9.75 28.29
C SER A 413 18.39 10.02 29.64
N ASN A 414 19.57 10.65 29.62
CA ASN A 414 20.28 10.98 30.86
C ASN A 414 20.02 12.46 31.18
N GLY A 415 19.14 12.71 32.14
CA GLY A 415 19.02 14.03 32.75
C GLY A 415 20.19 14.24 33.70
N ASN A 416 21.13 15.13 33.32
CA ASN A 416 22.15 15.82 34.14
C ASN A 416 23.56 15.76 33.52
N ASP A 417 23.81 16.50 32.45
CA ASP A 417 25.16 17.03 32.23
C ASP A 417 25.11 18.56 32.37
N ARG A 418 25.77 19.07 33.42
CA ARG A 418 25.84 20.49 33.73
C ARG A 418 26.93 21.13 32.87
N ILE A 419 26.72 21.21 31.56
CA ILE A 419 27.54 22.04 30.70
C ILE A 419 26.77 23.33 30.44
N GLY A 420 27.13 24.40 31.14
CA GLY A 420 26.65 25.76 30.84
C GLY A 420 25.41 26.28 31.60
N GLY A 421 24.94 25.60 32.65
CA GLY A 421 23.87 26.14 33.54
C GLY A 421 22.44 26.02 33.01
N ALA A 422 22.24 25.52 31.78
CA ALA A 422 20.94 25.09 31.28
C ALA A 422 20.85 23.55 31.32
N ALA A 423 19.85 23.01 32.02
CA ALA A 423 19.57 21.58 32.01
C ALA A 423 19.06 21.18 30.61
N SER A 424 19.94 20.60 29.78
CA SER A 424 19.54 20.00 28.51
C SER A 424 19.65 18.49 28.64
N ASP A 425 18.51 17.79 28.56
CA ASP A 425 18.47 16.34 28.47
C ASP A 425 19.22 15.91 27.20
N PHE A 426 20.36 15.23 27.35
CA PHE A 426 21.08 14.68 26.22
C PHE A 426 20.66 13.23 26.02
N ARG A 427 20.15 12.95 24.82
CA ARG A 427 19.69 11.63 24.40
C ARG A 427 20.88 10.84 23.88
N THR A 428 20.97 9.59 24.32
CA THR A 428 22.06 8.69 23.92
C THR A 428 21.52 7.33 23.53
N VAL A 429 22.24 6.69 22.62
CA VAL A 429 21.94 5.34 22.14
C VAL A 429 23.18 4.48 22.28
N THR A 430 22.98 3.25 22.75
CA THR A 430 24.03 2.24 22.80
C THR A 430 23.85 1.29 21.62
N MET A 431 24.88 1.15 20.80
CA MET A 431 24.88 0.26 19.66
C MET A 431 26.02 -0.76 19.78
N SER A 432 25.76 -2.01 19.40
CA SER A 432 26.81 -3.01 19.20
C SER A 432 27.41 -2.83 17.81
N SER A 433 28.73 -2.62 17.72
CA SER A 433 29.45 -2.68 16.46
C SER A 433 29.60 -4.13 15.95
N PRO A 434 30.00 -4.33 14.68
CA PRO A 434 30.20 -5.68 14.11
C PRO A 434 31.23 -6.55 14.85
N ASP A 435 32.17 -5.93 15.55
CA ASP A 435 33.17 -6.57 16.42
C ASP A 435 32.61 -6.94 17.82
N GLY A 436 31.32 -6.71 18.08
CA GLY A 436 30.66 -6.97 19.35
C GLY A 436 30.90 -5.92 20.44
N GLN A 437 31.63 -4.83 20.15
CA GLN A 437 31.86 -3.77 21.13
C GLN A 437 30.64 -2.85 21.25
N LEU A 438 30.32 -2.46 22.48
CA LEU A 438 29.26 -1.47 22.73
C LEU A 438 29.82 -0.06 22.55
N ARG A 439 29.16 0.74 21.72
CA ARG A 439 29.50 2.15 21.45
C ARG A 439 28.31 3.05 21.77
N LEU A 440 28.62 4.16 22.43
CA LEU A 440 27.63 5.17 22.81
C LEU A 440 27.64 6.31 21.78
N PHE A 441 26.45 6.69 21.31
CA PHE A 441 26.27 7.82 20.41
C PHE A 441 25.26 8.81 21.01
N ARG A 442 25.59 10.11 20.96
CA ARG A 442 24.62 11.17 21.24
C ARG A 442 23.76 11.41 20.01
N VAL A 443 22.45 11.53 20.20
CA VAL A 443 21.48 11.74 19.10
C VAL A 443 20.47 12.81 19.46
N SER A 444 19.82 13.39 18.46
CA SER A 444 18.62 14.23 18.64
C SER A 444 17.35 13.37 18.62
N ASN A 445 17.24 12.52 17.61
CA ASN A 445 16.11 11.64 17.34
C ASN A 445 16.58 10.28 16.80
N VAL A 446 15.71 9.27 16.89
CA VAL A 446 15.92 7.93 16.32
C VAL A 446 14.73 7.58 15.45
N ALA A 447 14.98 7.21 14.19
CA ALA A 447 14.00 6.71 13.25
C ALA A 447 14.28 5.23 12.95
N ILE A 448 13.37 4.35 13.38
CA ILE A 448 13.45 2.89 13.18
C ILE A 448 12.56 2.53 11.99
N LEU A 449 13.14 2.51 10.79
CA LEU A 449 12.45 2.37 9.51
C LEU A 449 12.78 1.02 8.85
N ILE A 450 12.43 -0.06 9.55
CA ILE A 450 12.76 -1.45 9.20
C ILE A 450 11.58 -2.22 8.56
N GLY A 451 10.63 -1.47 7.99
CA GLY A 451 9.45 -2.01 7.31
C GLY A 451 8.23 -2.16 8.22
N TYR A 452 7.15 -2.68 7.63
CA TYR A 452 5.84 -2.82 8.26
C TYR A 452 5.32 -4.25 8.13
N LYS A 453 4.30 -4.56 8.92
CA LYS A 453 3.52 -5.80 8.88
C LYS A 453 2.02 -5.49 8.85
N PRO A 454 1.20 -6.37 8.26
CA PRO A 454 -0.25 -6.24 8.30
C PRO A 454 -0.78 -6.38 9.74
N ASP A 455 -1.88 -5.70 10.04
CA ASP A 455 -2.66 -5.93 11.26
C ASP A 455 -3.82 -6.87 10.93
N LEU A 456 -3.67 -8.13 11.34
CA LEU A 456 -4.66 -9.19 11.17
C LEU A 456 -5.24 -9.64 12.52
N SER A 457 -5.16 -8.79 13.56
CA SER A 457 -5.62 -9.10 14.92
C SER A 457 -7.12 -9.43 15.02
N TYR A 458 -7.90 -9.05 14.01
CA TYR A 458 -9.32 -9.39 13.88
C TYR A 458 -9.57 -10.85 13.45
N LEU A 459 -8.54 -11.59 13.04
CA LEU A 459 -8.60 -13.01 12.75
C LEU A 459 -8.17 -13.84 13.97
N GLU A 460 -8.68 -15.07 14.04
CA GLU A 460 -8.17 -16.05 15.00
C GLU A 460 -6.66 -16.27 14.82
N GLY A 461 -5.92 -16.28 15.93
CA GLY A 461 -4.46 -16.42 15.91
C GLY A 461 -3.72 -15.31 15.16
N GLY A 462 -4.35 -14.17 14.85
CA GLY A 462 -3.73 -13.10 14.07
C GLY A 462 -3.42 -13.50 12.62
N GLY A 463 -4.15 -14.48 12.08
CA GLY A 463 -3.94 -15.00 10.72
C GLY A 463 -2.76 -15.97 10.57
N THR A 464 -2.08 -16.35 11.66
CA THR A 464 -1.07 -17.42 11.63
C THR A 464 -1.68 -18.71 11.07
N GLY A 465 -0.96 -19.39 10.19
CA GLY A 465 -1.43 -20.57 9.47
C GLY A 465 -2.03 -20.29 8.09
N LEU A 466 -2.41 -19.04 7.76
CA LEU A 466 -2.99 -18.69 6.45
C LEU A 466 -1.93 -18.43 5.36
N GLY A 467 -0.67 -18.31 5.73
CA GLY A 467 0.44 -18.01 4.83
C GLY A 467 1.02 -19.24 4.15
N LYS A 468 1.91 -19.02 3.16
CA LYS A 468 2.70 -20.09 2.52
C LYS A 468 3.42 -20.96 3.56
N TYR A 469 4.03 -20.32 4.56
CA TYR A 469 4.65 -20.92 5.73
C TYR A 469 3.73 -20.76 6.94
N SER A 470 3.15 -21.86 7.42
CA SER A 470 2.11 -21.87 8.46
C SER A 470 2.61 -21.44 9.84
N ASP A 471 3.91 -21.62 10.11
CA ASP A 471 4.60 -21.34 11.37
C ASP A 471 5.10 -19.89 11.48
N LYS A 472 5.03 -19.12 10.39
CA LYS A 472 5.53 -17.74 10.33
C LYS A 472 4.39 -16.73 10.33
N PRO A 473 4.62 -15.51 10.85
CA PRO A 473 3.65 -14.43 10.72
C PRO A 473 3.44 -14.08 9.24
N ILE A 474 2.26 -13.54 8.92
CA ILE A 474 1.95 -13.07 7.57
C ILE A 474 2.73 -11.79 7.29
N ASP A 475 3.34 -11.71 6.10
CA ASP A 475 3.90 -10.48 5.56
C ASP A 475 3.83 -10.47 4.02
N GLY A 476 3.73 -9.29 3.41
CA GLY A 476 3.52 -9.17 1.96
C GLY A 476 4.71 -9.53 1.06
N LYS A 477 5.83 -9.98 1.63
CA LYS A 477 7.07 -10.28 0.89
C LYS A 477 7.52 -11.72 1.08
N THR A 478 7.72 -12.16 2.32
CA THR A 478 8.33 -13.46 2.63
C THR A 478 7.31 -14.55 2.94
N ASN A 479 6.18 -14.18 3.53
CA ASN A 479 5.10 -15.10 3.86
C ASN A 479 3.71 -14.50 3.58
N PRO A 480 3.36 -14.24 2.31
CA PRO A 480 2.03 -13.75 1.96
C PRO A 480 0.97 -14.83 2.24
N ILE A 481 -0.28 -14.39 2.38
CA ILE A 481 -1.45 -15.27 2.44
C ILE A 481 -1.48 -16.14 1.18
N GLU A 482 -1.68 -17.44 1.38
CA GLU A 482 -1.74 -18.40 0.30
C GLU A 482 -3.17 -18.49 -0.25
N VAL A 483 -3.30 -18.15 -1.53
CA VAL A 483 -4.56 -18.13 -2.28
C VAL A 483 -4.40 -18.89 -3.59
N ASP A 484 -5.50 -19.43 -4.11
CA ASP A 484 -5.56 -19.98 -5.46
C ASP A 484 -5.35 -18.86 -6.50
N ASP A 485 -4.50 -19.13 -7.49
CA ASP A 485 -3.99 -18.11 -8.43
C ASP A 485 -5.06 -17.52 -9.37
N PHE A 486 -6.21 -18.16 -9.51
CA PHE A 486 -7.26 -17.77 -10.45
C PHE A 486 -8.56 -17.32 -9.77
N THR A 487 -8.75 -17.65 -8.50
CA THR A 487 -9.94 -17.28 -7.72
C THR A 487 -9.65 -16.34 -6.56
N TYR A 488 -8.38 -16.28 -6.11
CA TYR A 488 -7.92 -15.54 -4.94
C TYR A 488 -8.59 -15.95 -3.62
N GLU A 489 -9.29 -17.09 -3.61
CA GLU A 489 -9.79 -17.71 -2.39
C GLU A 489 -8.62 -18.30 -1.61
N MET A 490 -8.64 -18.12 -0.28
CA MET A 490 -7.59 -18.61 0.60
C MET A 490 -7.61 -20.14 0.68
N ILE A 491 -6.48 -20.76 0.38
CA ILE A 491 -6.34 -22.24 0.36
C ILE A 491 -6.48 -22.83 1.77
N LYS A 492 -5.94 -22.11 2.77
CA LYS A 492 -5.89 -22.56 4.17
C LYS A 492 -6.97 -21.94 5.05
N ALA A 493 -8.04 -21.38 4.47
CA ALA A 493 -9.12 -20.80 5.24
C ALA A 493 -9.91 -21.85 6.03
N PRO A 494 -10.47 -21.49 7.21
CA PRO A 494 -11.28 -22.42 8.01
C PRO A 494 -12.65 -22.73 7.38
N ARG A 495 -13.08 -21.94 6.39
CA ARG A 495 -14.32 -22.10 5.62
C ARG A 495 -14.14 -21.48 4.24
N THR A 496 -14.90 -21.93 3.25
CA THR A 496 -14.97 -21.29 1.93
C THR A 496 -15.57 -19.88 2.01
N GLY A 497 -15.29 -19.05 1.01
CA GLY A 497 -15.73 -17.67 0.91
C GLY A 497 -14.79 -16.65 1.58
N LEU A 498 -13.57 -17.04 1.98
CA LEU A 498 -12.57 -16.10 2.49
C LEU A 498 -11.49 -15.85 1.44
N TYR A 499 -11.31 -14.59 1.05
CA TYR A 499 -10.39 -14.14 0.01
C TYR A 499 -9.39 -13.13 0.58
N ALA A 500 -8.24 -12.97 -0.08
CA ALA A 500 -7.31 -11.88 0.19
C ALA A 500 -6.85 -11.21 -1.11
N LEU A 501 -6.49 -9.94 -1.01
CA LEU A 501 -6.14 -9.11 -2.16
C LEU A 501 -4.95 -8.18 -1.88
N GLY A 502 -4.26 -7.79 -2.95
CA GLY A 502 -3.20 -6.80 -2.91
C GLY A 502 -1.95 -7.31 -2.17
N PRO A 503 -1.26 -6.45 -1.40
CA PRO A 503 0.00 -6.84 -0.77
C PRO A 503 -0.11 -8.04 0.19
N LEU A 504 -1.30 -8.36 0.72
CA LEU A 504 -1.49 -9.53 1.56
C LEU A 504 -1.20 -10.85 0.84
N VAL A 505 -1.40 -10.91 -0.49
CA VAL A 505 -1.16 -12.11 -1.31
C VAL A 505 0.10 -12.01 -2.16
N GLY A 506 0.89 -10.95 -1.96
CA GLY A 506 2.14 -10.68 -2.69
C GLY A 506 2.02 -9.69 -3.85
N ASP A 507 0.82 -9.24 -4.20
CA ASP A 507 0.59 -8.21 -5.23
C ASP A 507 0.93 -6.82 -4.67
N ASN A 508 2.22 -6.47 -4.73
CA ASN A 508 2.75 -5.26 -4.12
C ASN A 508 2.61 -4.00 -5.00
N PHE A 509 2.23 -4.15 -6.27
CA PHE A 509 2.01 -3.03 -7.19
C PHE A 509 0.53 -2.72 -7.31
N VAL A 510 0.15 -1.43 -7.33
CA VAL A 510 -1.25 -1.02 -7.49
C VAL A 510 -1.86 -1.60 -8.76
N ARG A 511 -1.16 -1.54 -9.89
CA ARG A 511 -1.63 -2.11 -11.17
C ARG A 511 -1.90 -3.63 -11.14
N TYR A 512 -1.29 -4.39 -10.23
CA TYR A 512 -1.52 -5.83 -10.08
C TYR A 512 -2.82 -6.15 -9.34
N ILE A 513 -3.34 -5.21 -8.56
CA ILE A 513 -4.59 -5.38 -7.79
C ILE A 513 -5.76 -5.77 -8.69
N LEU A 514 -5.77 -5.25 -9.93
CA LEU A 514 -6.83 -5.48 -10.89
C LEU A 514 -7.00 -6.97 -11.22
N GLY A 515 -5.91 -7.73 -11.31
CA GLY A 515 -5.94 -9.17 -11.56
C GLY A 515 -6.66 -9.95 -10.48
N GLY A 516 -6.28 -9.69 -9.23
CA GLY A 516 -6.96 -10.32 -8.09
C GLY A 516 -8.42 -9.94 -7.99
N ALA A 517 -8.76 -8.66 -8.23
CA ALA A 517 -10.14 -8.20 -8.12
C ALA A 517 -11.02 -8.90 -9.17
N PHE A 518 -10.47 -9.07 -10.37
CA PHE A 518 -11.13 -9.78 -11.45
C PHE A 518 -11.29 -11.27 -11.16
N GLY A 519 -10.27 -11.93 -10.61
CA GLY A 519 -10.34 -13.34 -10.19
C GLY A 519 -11.42 -13.59 -9.14
N ILE A 520 -11.52 -12.71 -8.13
CA ILE A 520 -12.60 -12.78 -7.12
C ILE A 520 -13.97 -12.59 -7.77
N LEU A 521 -14.16 -11.58 -8.63
CA LEU A 521 -15.42 -11.36 -9.33
C LEU A 521 -15.83 -12.61 -10.14
N ALA A 522 -14.92 -13.12 -10.97
CA ALA A 522 -15.19 -14.30 -11.81
C ALA A 522 -15.55 -15.54 -10.98
N HIS A 523 -14.87 -15.74 -9.85
CA HIS A 523 -15.18 -16.83 -8.93
C HIS A 523 -16.56 -16.64 -8.25
N ILE A 524 -16.91 -15.42 -7.85
CA ILE A 524 -18.23 -15.13 -7.27
C ILE A 524 -19.33 -15.39 -8.28
N LEU A 525 -19.16 -14.96 -9.53
CA LEU A 525 -20.16 -15.14 -10.59
C LEU A 525 -20.37 -16.62 -10.94
N SER A 526 -19.29 -17.41 -11.03
CA SER A 526 -19.38 -18.84 -11.31
C SER A 526 -20.02 -19.65 -10.17
N THR A 527 -19.78 -19.26 -8.92
CA THR A 527 -20.34 -19.96 -7.74
C THR A 527 -21.71 -19.45 -7.30
N SER A 528 -22.18 -18.31 -7.81
CA SER A 528 -23.52 -17.77 -7.52
C SER A 528 -24.55 -18.14 -8.59
N ALA A 529 -24.11 -18.77 -9.69
CA ALA A 529 -24.97 -19.27 -10.76
C ALA A 529 -25.42 -20.74 -10.57
N THR A 530 -24.93 -21.39 -9.52
CA THR A 530 -25.38 -22.68 -8.98
C THR A 530 -26.14 -22.44 -7.69
#